data_AF-A0A839S1T5-F1
#
_entry.id   AF-A0A839S1T5-F1
#
_cell.length_a   1.000
_cell.length_b   1.000
_cell.length_c   1.000
_cell.angle_alpha   90.00
_cell.angle_beta   90.00
_cell.angle_gamma   90.00
#
_symmetry.space_group_name_H-M   'P 1'
#
loop_
_entity.id
_entity.type
_entity.pdbx_description
1 polymer ?
#
loop_
_entity_poly.entity_id
_entity_poly.type
_entity_poly.pdbx_seq_one_letter_code
_entity_poly.pdbx_strand_id
1 'polypeptide(L)'
;MKDAEPGHPADDAGRGQGVLIDADAFQRVLGEELRKLRKQRGWTRKELNERLQSDISLQTLATYELGTRHCSVVRLVELCTALGEPPQDLLGRVHRRVFGDDPGQIRVNLASVVADDSPGLSPLRRWAEDRLQRSSSPEIQLDHSALERMAELCRMPTTQLLAKLAELSPGPGAATGDAHRHG
;
A
#
# COMPACT_ATOMS: atom_id res chain seq x y z
N MET A 1 10.86 9.52 -63.69
CA MET A 1 11.49 8.36 -63.02
C MET A 1 12.63 8.87 -62.17
N LYS A 2 12.42 8.96 -60.86
CA LYS A 2 13.46 9.09 -59.84
C LYS A 2 12.93 8.35 -58.61
N ASP A 3 13.80 7.52 -58.07
CA ASP A 3 13.53 6.37 -57.22
C ASP A 3 13.00 6.66 -55.81
N ALA A 4 12.61 5.56 -55.18
CA ALA A 4 11.85 5.39 -53.94
C ALA A 4 12.52 5.88 -52.64
N GLU A 5 11.68 6.20 -51.65
CA GLU A 5 11.85 5.72 -50.27
C GLU A 5 10.50 5.26 -49.72
N PRO A 6 10.36 4.02 -49.22
CA PRO A 6 9.19 3.59 -48.48
C PRO A 6 9.32 3.99 -47.00
N GLY A 7 8.43 4.85 -46.52
CA GLY A 7 8.32 5.18 -45.10
C GLY A 7 7.93 3.92 -44.30
N HIS A 8 8.81 3.54 -43.37
CA HIS A 8 8.58 2.49 -42.38
C HIS A 8 7.33 2.82 -41.54
N PRO A 9 6.43 1.85 -41.27
CA PRO A 9 5.42 2.04 -40.24
C PRO A 9 6.11 2.02 -38.88
N ALA A 10 6.10 3.15 -38.17
CA ALA A 10 6.46 3.19 -36.76
C ALA A 10 5.35 2.48 -35.96
N ASP A 11 5.73 1.37 -35.33
CA ASP A 11 5.04 0.77 -34.21
C ASP A 11 4.58 1.84 -33.20
N ASP A 12 3.26 2.00 -33.03
CA ASP A 12 2.65 2.64 -31.85
C ASP A 12 1.83 1.61 -31.07
N ALA A 13 2.40 0.40 -30.91
CA ALA A 13 1.90 -0.62 -29.99
C ALA A 13 2.68 -0.50 -28.66
N GLY A 14 2.40 0.56 -27.91
CA GLY A 14 3.15 0.82 -26.68
C GLY A 14 2.58 1.89 -25.77
N ARG A 15 1.27 2.16 -25.77
CA ARG A 15 0.67 2.89 -24.65
C ARG A 15 0.76 2.02 -23.42
N GLY A 16 1.74 2.33 -22.56
CA GLY A 16 1.92 1.73 -21.25
C GLY A 16 0.58 1.64 -20.53
N GLN A 17 0.33 0.49 -19.91
CA GLN A 17 -0.84 0.25 -19.08
C GLN A 17 -0.90 1.32 -17.99
N GLY A 18 -1.69 2.36 -18.23
CA GLY A 18 -1.88 3.44 -17.27
C GLY A 18 -2.59 2.87 -16.05
N VAL A 19 -1.98 3.02 -14.89
CA VAL A 19 -2.68 2.79 -13.61
C VAL A 19 -3.88 3.74 -13.59
N LEU A 20 -5.08 3.21 -13.83
CA LEU A 20 -6.32 3.95 -13.66
C LEU A 20 -6.54 4.14 -12.17
N ILE A 21 -6.21 5.33 -11.66
CA ILE A 21 -6.54 5.72 -10.29
C ILE A 21 -8.05 5.95 -10.23
N ASP A 22 -8.74 5.18 -9.39
CA ASP A 22 -10.12 5.50 -8.99
C ASP A 22 -10.07 6.75 -8.11
N ALA A 23 -10.22 7.91 -8.76
CA ALA A 23 -10.14 9.22 -8.11
C ALA A 23 -11.25 9.40 -7.06
N ASP A 24 -12.43 8.82 -7.28
CA ASP A 24 -13.56 8.93 -6.35
C ASP A 24 -13.31 8.10 -5.09
N ALA A 25 -12.78 6.88 -5.24
CA ALA A 25 -12.35 6.07 -4.10
C ALA A 25 -11.22 6.75 -3.32
N PHE A 26 -10.24 7.32 -4.01
CA PHE A 26 -9.14 8.03 -3.37
C PHE A 26 -9.63 9.25 -2.59
N GLN A 27 -10.51 10.04 -3.18
CA GLN A 27 -11.08 11.23 -2.57
C GLN A 27 -11.97 10.89 -1.35
N ARG A 28 -12.76 9.81 -1.41
CA ARG A 28 -13.54 9.31 -0.26
C ARG A 28 -12.65 8.94 0.91
N VAL A 29 -11.61 8.14 0.67
CA VAL A 29 -10.69 7.69 1.72
C VAL A 29 -9.90 8.86 2.31
N LEU A 30 -9.48 9.81 1.48
CA LEU A 30 -8.84 11.06 1.94
C LEU A 30 -9.75 11.83 2.91
N GLY A 31 -11.02 12.03 2.55
CA GLY A 31 -12.01 12.70 3.39
C GLY A 31 -12.21 12.00 4.75
N GLU A 32 -12.30 10.67 4.74
CA GLU A 32 -12.42 9.86 5.96
C GLU A 32 -11.21 10.01 6.88
N GLU A 33 -9.98 10.01 6.34
CA GLU A 33 -8.76 10.20 7.13
C GLU A 33 -8.68 11.62 7.72
N LEU A 34 -9.04 12.66 6.97
CA LEU A 34 -9.14 14.03 7.49
C LEU A 34 -10.16 14.12 8.63
N ARG A 35 -11.33 13.51 8.46
CA ARG A 35 -12.37 13.45 9.50
C ARG A 35 -11.87 12.71 10.75
N LYS A 36 -11.13 11.63 10.56
CA LYS A 36 -10.55 10.82 11.64
C LYS A 36 -9.53 11.64 12.44
N LEU A 37 -8.59 12.31 11.78
CA LEU A 37 -7.61 13.19 12.42
C LEU A 37 -8.29 14.28 13.25
N ARG A 38 -9.30 14.95 12.68
CA ARG A 38 -10.06 15.96 13.42
C ARG A 38 -10.72 15.39 14.68
N LYS A 39 -11.36 14.22 14.56
CA LYS A 39 -12.01 13.55 15.70
C LYS A 39 -11.00 13.08 16.76
N GLN A 40 -9.82 12.61 16.37
CA GLN A 40 -8.76 12.22 17.30
C GLN A 40 -8.26 13.41 18.13
N ARG A 41 -8.32 14.62 17.57
CA ARG A 41 -8.07 15.88 18.29
C ARG A 41 -9.24 16.33 19.19
N GLY A 42 -10.39 15.65 19.13
CA GLY A 42 -11.59 16.05 19.84
C GLY A 42 -12.29 17.28 19.27
N TRP A 43 -11.94 17.71 18.04
CA TRP A 43 -12.46 18.96 17.47
C TRP A 43 -13.73 18.75 16.67
N THR A 44 -14.63 19.72 16.74
CA THR A 44 -15.72 19.97 15.81
C THR A 44 -15.16 20.57 14.51
N ARG A 45 -15.98 20.60 13.45
CA ARG A 45 -15.61 21.29 12.21
C ARG A 45 -15.41 22.78 12.41
N LYS A 46 -16.18 23.40 13.31
CA LYS A 46 -16.06 24.82 13.64
C LYS A 46 -14.67 25.10 14.22
N GLU A 47 -14.23 24.29 15.18
CA GLU A 47 -12.92 24.43 15.80
C GLU A 47 -11.77 24.16 14.82
N LEU A 48 -11.91 23.21 13.89
CA LEU A 48 -10.93 23.05 12.82
C LEU A 48 -10.91 24.29 11.91
N ASN A 49 -12.07 24.82 11.53
CA ASN A 49 -12.16 26.00 10.66
C ASN A 49 -11.50 27.24 11.28
N GLU A 50 -11.69 27.46 12.59
CA GLU A 50 -11.04 28.53 13.36
C GLU A 50 -9.50 28.42 13.39
N ARG A 51 -8.92 27.27 13.03
CA ARG A 51 -7.47 27.03 12.97
C ARG A 51 -6.91 27.09 11.55
N LEU A 52 -7.76 27.23 10.53
CA LEU A 52 -7.31 27.41 9.15
C LEU A 52 -6.87 28.85 8.92
N GLN A 53 -5.92 29.04 8.01
CA GLN A 53 -5.45 30.37 7.63
C GLN A 53 -6.43 31.06 6.69
N SER A 54 -7.17 30.28 5.93
CA SER A 54 -8.13 30.75 4.95
C SER A 54 -9.57 30.41 5.35
N ASP A 55 -10.46 31.34 5.07
CA ASP A 55 -11.88 31.21 5.36
C ASP A 55 -12.54 30.23 4.39
N ILE A 56 -13.12 29.16 4.92
CA ILE A 56 -14.00 28.25 4.18
C ILE A 56 -15.28 28.00 4.96
N SER A 57 -16.37 27.77 4.23
CA SER A 57 -17.62 27.42 4.90
C SER A 57 -17.53 26.05 5.59
N LEU A 58 -18.26 25.89 6.70
CA LEU A 58 -18.38 24.58 7.37
C LEU A 58 -18.94 23.49 6.45
N GLN A 59 -19.76 23.86 5.47
CA GLN A 59 -20.28 22.96 4.44
C GLN A 59 -19.17 22.51 3.48
N THR A 60 -18.24 23.40 3.12
CA THR A 60 -17.07 23.04 2.31
C THR A 60 -16.19 22.06 3.07
N LEU A 61 -15.89 22.34 4.35
CA LEU A 61 -15.14 21.42 5.19
C LEU A 61 -15.86 20.05 5.35
N ALA A 62 -17.20 20.06 5.45
CA ALA A 62 -17.97 18.83 5.50
C ALA A 62 -17.90 18.00 4.21
N THR A 63 -17.91 18.64 3.04
CA THR A 63 -17.81 17.92 1.74
C THR A 63 -16.40 17.39 1.49
N TYR A 64 -15.35 18.07 1.98
CA TYR A 64 -14.00 17.50 2.01
C TYR A 64 -13.92 16.25 2.88
N GLU A 65 -14.47 16.29 4.09
CA GLU A 65 -14.48 15.12 4.99
C GLU A 65 -15.37 13.96 4.54
N LEU A 66 -16.39 14.24 3.73
CA LEU A 66 -17.19 13.20 3.07
C LEU A 66 -16.50 12.65 1.82
N GLY A 67 -15.48 13.35 1.31
CA GLY A 67 -14.81 13.03 0.05
C GLY A 67 -15.71 13.19 -1.18
N THR A 68 -16.71 14.07 -1.11
CA THR A 68 -17.57 14.41 -2.25
C THR A 68 -17.12 15.67 -2.98
N ARG A 69 -16.03 16.30 -2.52
CA ARG A 69 -15.43 17.47 -3.13
C ARG A 69 -13.91 17.35 -3.16
N HIS A 70 -13.32 17.58 -4.33
CA HIS A 70 -11.88 17.68 -4.49
C HIS A 70 -11.33 18.94 -3.80
N CYS A 71 -10.20 18.81 -3.14
CA CYS A 71 -9.44 19.95 -2.61
C CYS A 71 -8.12 20.11 -3.37
N SER A 72 -7.63 21.34 -3.48
CA SER A 72 -6.30 21.57 -4.05
C SER A 72 -5.21 21.03 -3.11
N VAL A 73 -4.01 20.79 -3.63
CA VAL A 73 -2.86 20.37 -2.81
C VAL A 73 -2.57 21.39 -1.71
N VAL A 74 -2.63 22.69 -2.02
CA VAL A 74 -2.44 23.76 -1.02
C VAL A 74 -3.49 23.67 0.10
N ARG A 75 -4.75 23.42 -0.25
CA ARG A 75 -5.82 23.22 0.73
C ARG A 75 -5.58 21.98 1.60
N LEU A 76 -5.11 20.89 1.00
CA LEU A 76 -4.75 19.69 1.74
C LEU A 76 -3.63 19.97 2.75
N VAL A 77 -2.57 20.65 2.32
CA VAL A 77 -1.43 21.02 3.18
C VAL A 77 -1.88 21.87 4.36
N GLU A 78 -2.73 22.86 4.13
CA GLU A 78 -3.30 23.70 5.18
C GLU A 78 -4.11 22.89 6.20
N LEU A 79 -5.02 22.01 5.73
CA LEU A 79 -5.82 21.14 6.59
C LEU A 79 -4.93 20.22 7.44
N CYS A 80 -3.92 19.59 6.83
CA CYS A 80 -2.98 18.72 7.53
C CYS A 80 -2.19 19.49 8.58
N THR A 81 -1.69 20.68 8.23
CA THR A 81 -0.94 21.54 9.15
C THR A 81 -1.80 21.97 10.35
N ALA A 82 -3.05 22.39 10.13
CA ALA A 82 -3.98 22.72 11.21
C ALA A 82 -4.29 21.50 12.09
N LEU A 83 -4.38 20.33 11.48
CA LEU A 83 -4.51 19.03 12.15
C LEU A 83 -3.18 18.49 12.68
N GLY A 84 -2.08 19.26 12.64
CA GLY A 84 -0.74 18.89 13.09
C GLY A 84 -0.25 17.53 12.59
N GLU A 85 -0.55 17.22 11.33
CA GLU A 85 -0.16 16.00 10.63
C GLU A 85 0.64 16.39 9.37
N PRO A 86 1.76 15.72 9.05
CA PRO A 86 2.44 15.93 7.78
C PRO A 86 1.59 15.42 6.59
N PRO A 87 1.43 16.19 5.50
CA PRO A 87 0.61 15.79 4.35
C PRO A 87 1.02 14.44 3.73
N GLN A 88 2.32 14.13 3.71
CA GLN A 88 2.85 12.87 3.17
C GLN A 88 2.42 11.65 4.00
N ASP A 89 2.22 11.80 5.31
CA ASP A 89 1.83 10.69 6.19
C ASP A 89 0.35 10.37 6.01
N LEU A 90 -0.47 11.42 5.88
CA LEU A 90 -1.87 11.29 5.48
C LEU A 90 -2.00 10.62 4.12
N LEU A 91 -1.28 11.11 3.10
CA LEU A 91 -1.32 10.53 1.76
C LEU A 91 -0.80 9.09 1.74
N GLY A 92 0.21 8.76 2.54
CA GLY A 92 0.68 7.39 2.71
C GLY A 92 -0.39 6.47 3.30
N ARG A 93 -1.17 6.93 4.29
CA ARG A 93 -2.33 6.17 4.81
C ARG A 93 -3.43 6.02 3.78
N VAL A 94 -3.77 7.08 3.05
CA VAL A 94 -4.79 7.04 1.99
C VAL A 94 -4.35 6.06 0.90
N HIS A 95 -3.11 6.15 0.43
CA HIS A 95 -2.53 5.22 -0.53
C HIS A 95 -2.65 3.78 -0.03
N ARG A 96 -2.23 3.50 1.22
CA ARG A 96 -2.38 2.16 1.81
C ARG A 96 -3.83 1.68 1.98
N ARG A 97 -4.80 2.58 2.08
CA ARG A 97 -6.21 2.22 2.23
C ARG A 97 -6.94 2.05 0.91
N VAL A 98 -6.55 2.81 -0.12
CA VAL A 98 -7.13 2.77 -1.46
C VAL A 98 -6.50 1.63 -2.27
N PHE A 99 -5.19 1.47 -2.16
CA PHE A 99 -4.42 0.47 -2.86
C PHE A 99 -3.99 -0.69 -1.96
N GLY A 100 -4.44 -0.77 -0.70
CA GLY A 100 -3.89 -1.75 0.26
C GLY A 100 -2.42 -1.46 0.63
N ASP A 101 -1.82 -2.26 1.52
CA ASP A 101 -0.44 -2.65 1.22
C ASP A 101 -0.56 -3.28 -0.17
N ASP A 102 -0.04 -2.60 -1.20
CA ASP A 102 -0.18 -2.83 -2.65
C ASP A 102 -0.96 -4.12 -3.01
N PRO A 103 -2.06 -4.13 -3.80
CA PRO A 103 -2.94 -5.30 -3.94
C PRO A 103 -2.30 -6.53 -4.60
N GLY A 104 -1.00 -6.48 -4.92
CA GLY A 104 -0.17 -7.61 -5.30
C GLY A 104 0.93 -7.98 -4.29
N GLN A 105 1.12 -7.26 -3.18
CA GLN A 105 2.22 -7.48 -2.24
C GLN A 105 1.81 -8.33 -1.04
N ILE A 106 2.40 -9.52 -0.95
CA ILE A 106 2.27 -10.42 0.20
C ILE A 106 3.48 -10.26 1.10
N ARG A 107 3.22 -10.04 2.39
CA ARG A 107 4.27 -10.09 3.42
C ARG A 107 4.62 -11.55 3.69
N VAL A 108 5.91 -11.85 3.66
CA VAL A 108 6.42 -13.21 3.90
C VAL A 108 7.51 -13.16 4.96
N ASN A 109 7.36 -14.00 5.98
CA ASN A 109 8.41 -14.27 6.95
C ASN A 109 9.30 -15.41 6.41
N LEU A 110 10.52 -15.06 6.03
CA LEU A 110 11.49 -16.00 5.46
C LEU A 110 11.88 -17.09 6.46
N ALA A 111 11.93 -16.79 7.77
CA ALA A 111 12.26 -17.80 8.78
C ALA A 111 11.17 -18.88 8.87
N SER A 112 9.88 -18.50 8.78
CA SER A 112 8.77 -19.46 8.69
C SER A 112 8.85 -20.34 7.44
N VAL A 113 9.24 -19.75 6.30
CA VAL A 113 9.41 -20.48 5.04
C VAL A 113 10.59 -21.46 5.10
N VAL A 114 11.69 -21.08 5.75
CA VAL A 114 12.85 -21.97 5.95
C VAL A 114 12.51 -23.14 6.87
N ALA A 115 11.70 -22.91 7.91
CA ALA A 115 11.29 -23.93 8.86
C ALA A 115 10.25 -24.93 8.30
N ASP A 116 9.55 -24.62 7.20
CA ASP A 116 8.54 -25.51 6.62
C ASP A 116 9.17 -26.65 5.81
N ASP A 117 8.93 -27.89 6.23
CA ASP A 117 9.54 -29.09 5.64
C ASP A 117 8.81 -29.66 4.39
N SER A 118 7.77 -28.99 3.88
CA SER A 118 6.98 -29.47 2.74
C SER A 118 7.83 -29.61 1.47
N PRO A 119 7.85 -30.78 0.80
CA PRO A 119 8.65 -31.00 -0.41
C PRO A 119 8.34 -30.01 -1.55
N GLY A 120 7.06 -29.60 -1.67
CA GLY A 120 6.59 -28.65 -2.68
C GLY A 120 7.14 -27.23 -2.53
N LEU A 121 7.63 -26.85 -1.34
CA LEU A 121 8.24 -25.53 -1.09
C LEU A 121 9.77 -25.55 -1.19
N SER A 122 10.39 -26.69 -1.53
CA SER A 122 11.86 -26.80 -1.55
C SER A 122 12.61 -25.77 -2.41
N PRO A 123 12.09 -25.28 -3.57
CA PRO A 123 12.73 -24.20 -4.32
C PRO A 123 12.65 -22.86 -3.59
N LEU A 124 11.50 -22.57 -2.97
CA LEU A 124 11.27 -21.35 -2.21
C LEU A 124 12.09 -21.34 -0.91
N ARG A 125 12.25 -22.49 -0.24
CA ARG A 125 13.09 -22.65 0.95
C ARG A 125 14.55 -22.28 0.68
N ARG A 126 15.14 -22.86 -0.37
CA ARG A 126 16.53 -22.57 -0.78
C ARG A 126 16.73 -21.09 -1.12
N TRP A 127 15.76 -20.49 -1.78
CA TRP A 127 15.78 -19.05 -2.05
C TRP A 127 15.69 -18.21 -0.76
N ALA A 128 14.83 -18.60 0.19
CA ALA A 128 14.68 -17.92 1.47
C ALA A 128 15.95 -18.02 2.33
N GLU A 129 16.62 -19.17 2.31
CA GLU A 129 17.93 -19.39 2.97
C GLU A 129 19.01 -18.44 2.42
N ASP A 130 19.20 -18.38 1.09
CA ASP A 130 20.17 -17.45 0.46
C ASP A 130 19.81 -15.99 0.77
N ARG A 131 18.52 -15.66 0.82
CA ARG A 131 18.07 -14.31 1.13
C ARG A 131 18.32 -13.91 2.59
N LEU A 132 18.06 -14.81 3.55
CA LEU A 132 18.34 -14.61 4.97
C LEU A 132 19.84 -14.45 5.25
N GLN A 133 20.69 -15.17 4.52
CA GLN A 133 22.15 -15.03 4.66
C GLN A 133 22.65 -13.65 4.20
N ARG A 134 21.91 -12.97 3.31
CA ARG A 134 22.30 -11.68 2.71
C ARG A 134 21.54 -10.47 3.31
N SER A 135 20.55 -10.70 4.16
CA SER A 135 19.62 -9.67 4.66
C SER A 135 19.63 -9.63 6.19
N SER A 136 19.54 -8.43 6.76
CA SER A 136 19.35 -8.26 8.21
C SER A 136 17.88 -8.40 8.66
N SER A 137 16.93 -8.43 7.72
CA SER A 137 15.50 -8.58 8.00
C SER A 137 14.98 -9.95 7.54
N PRO A 138 14.26 -10.69 8.40
CA PRO A 138 13.58 -11.93 8.02
C PRO A 138 12.23 -11.71 7.33
N GLU A 139 11.70 -10.49 7.33
CA GLU A 139 10.45 -10.15 6.65
C GLU A 139 10.71 -9.42 5.34
N ILE A 140 9.94 -9.80 4.31
CA ILE A 140 9.98 -9.20 2.99
C ILE A 140 8.56 -9.00 2.44
N GLN A 141 8.46 -8.18 1.40
CA GLN A 141 7.25 -8.02 0.59
C GLN A 141 7.50 -8.61 -0.80
N LEU A 142 6.55 -9.42 -1.27
CA LEU A 142 6.58 -10.05 -2.59
C LEU A 142 5.41 -9.55 -3.42
N ASP A 143 5.67 -8.91 -4.56
CA ASP A 143 4.63 -8.56 -5.53
C ASP A 143 4.05 -9.80 -6.26
N HIS A 144 2.98 -9.59 -7.03
CA HIS A 144 2.25 -10.66 -7.71
C HIS A 144 3.14 -11.39 -8.73
N SER A 145 3.95 -10.67 -9.50
CA SER A 145 4.83 -11.26 -10.49
C SER A 145 5.97 -12.08 -9.87
N ALA A 146 6.49 -11.66 -8.71
CA ALA A 146 7.45 -12.43 -7.93
C ALA A 146 6.82 -13.71 -7.39
N LEU A 147 5.57 -13.63 -6.93
CA LEU A 147 4.81 -14.78 -6.44
C LEU A 147 4.50 -15.80 -7.54
N GLU A 148 4.10 -15.35 -8.73
CA GLU A 148 3.86 -16.22 -9.88
C GLU A 148 5.12 -17.01 -10.26
N ARG A 149 6.27 -16.32 -10.38
CA ARG A 149 7.56 -16.98 -10.65
C ARG A 149 7.92 -18.00 -9.57
N MET A 150 7.63 -17.71 -8.30
CA MET A 150 7.85 -18.66 -7.21
C MET A 150 6.92 -19.86 -7.27
N ALA A 151 5.66 -19.66 -7.63
CA ALA A 151 4.68 -20.72 -7.82
C ALA A 151 5.10 -21.65 -8.97
N GLU A 152 5.60 -21.10 -10.08
CA GLU A 152 6.18 -21.84 -11.20
C GLU A 152 7.38 -22.69 -10.76
N LEU A 153 8.32 -22.09 -10.01
CA LEU A 153 9.48 -22.82 -9.47
C LEU A 153 9.06 -23.97 -8.56
N CYS A 154 8.05 -23.74 -7.73
CA CYS A 154 7.45 -24.72 -6.82
C CYS A 154 6.50 -25.71 -7.53
N ARG A 155 6.27 -25.53 -8.84
CA ARG A 155 5.36 -26.34 -9.67
C ARG A 155 3.95 -26.46 -9.07
N MET A 156 3.41 -25.35 -8.57
CA MET A 156 2.07 -25.29 -8.01
C MET A 156 1.33 -24.01 -8.46
N PRO A 157 -0.02 -24.00 -8.43
CA PRO A 157 -0.78 -22.78 -8.72
C PRO A 157 -0.45 -21.65 -7.73
N THR A 158 -0.44 -20.41 -8.21
CA THR A 158 -0.22 -19.20 -7.39
C THR A 158 -1.17 -19.12 -6.20
N THR A 159 -2.43 -19.52 -6.37
CA THR A 159 -3.44 -19.57 -5.30
C THR A 159 -3.11 -20.61 -4.21
N GLN A 160 -2.50 -21.73 -4.59
CA GLN A 160 -2.05 -22.76 -3.65
C GLN A 160 -0.83 -22.30 -2.86
N LEU A 161 0.12 -21.63 -3.53
CA LEU A 161 1.27 -21.03 -2.85
C LEU A 161 0.84 -19.93 -1.87
N LEU A 162 -0.11 -19.09 -2.26
CA LEU A 162 -0.72 -18.07 -1.39
C LEU A 162 -1.30 -18.66 -0.10
N ALA A 163 -2.10 -19.71 -0.23
CA ALA A 163 -2.69 -20.38 0.94
C ALA A 163 -1.62 -20.89 1.89
N LYS A 164 -0.56 -21.52 1.37
CA LYS A 164 0.57 -22.00 2.17
C LYS A 164 1.32 -20.87 2.87
N LEU A 165 1.60 -19.76 2.18
CA LEU A 165 2.27 -18.61 2.79
C LEU A 165 1.41 -17.91 3.84
N ALA A 166 0.08 -17.91 3.68
CA ALA A 166 -0.84 -17.40 4.67
C ALA A 166 -0.86 -18.28 5.93
N GLU A 167 -0.77 -19.60 5.80
CA GLU A 167 -0.65 -20.54 6.94
C GLU A 167 0.66 -20.36 7.71
N LEU A 168 1.74 -19.98 7.02
CA LEU A 168 3.08 -19.75 7.60
C LEU A 168 3.27 -18.34 8.17
N SER A 169 2.37 -17.42 7.86
CA SER A 169 2.38 -16.07 8.41
C SER A 169 1.84 -16.12 9.84
N PRO A 170 2.60 -15.67 10.86
CA PRO A 170 2.03 -15.53 12.19
C PRO A 170 0.82 -14.59 12.06
N GLY A 171 -0.36 -15.04 12.51
CA GLY A 171 -1.55 -14.21 12.53
C GLY A 171 -1.28 -12.87 13.24
N PRO A 172 -2.12 -11.83 13.03
CA PRO A 172 -1.91 -10.48 13.56
C PRO A 172 -2.09 -10.37 15.11
N GLY A 173 -1.46 -11.26 15.88
CA GLY A 173 -1.63 -11.35 17.34
C GLY A 173 -0.47 -11.97 18.12
N ALA A 174 0.69 -12.26 17.53
CA ALA A 174 1.82 -12.86 18.26
C ALA A 174 3.05 -11.93 18.34
N ALA A 175 2.85 -10.69 18.78
CA ALA A 175 3.95 -9.84 19.23
C ALA A 175 3.43 -8.86 20.29
N THR A 176 3.30 -9.34 21.54
CA THR A 176 3.56 -8.58 22.77
C THR A 176 3.36 -9.49 23.98
N GLY A 177 4.44 -9.70 24.74
CA GLY A 177 4.36 -10.12 26.13
C GLY A 177 5.05 -11.43 26.48
N ASP A 178 6.38 -11.40 26.62
CA ASP A 178 6.93 -11.66 27.97
C ASP A 178 8.31 -11.00 28.13
N ALA A 179 8.30 -9.87 28.83
CA ALA A 179 9.49 -9.23 29.36
C ALA A 179 9.19 -8.79 30.80
N HIS A 180 8.68 -9.68 31.66
CA HIS A 180 8.84 -9.54 33.12
C HIS A 180 8.40 -10.77 33.92
N ARG A 181 9.38 -11.51 34.48
CA ARG A 181 9.37 -12.08 35.84
C ARG A 181 10.69 -12.83 36.09
N HIS A 182 11.59 -12.24 36.88
CA HIS A 182 11.82 -12.52 38.31
C HIS A 182 12.70 -13.75 38.57
N GLY A 183 13.87 -13.48 39.14
CA GLY A 183 14.87 -14.44 39.60
C GLY A 183 16.21 -13.75 39.73
#